data_AF-A0A2E3FN15-F1
#
_entry.id   AF-A0A2E3FN15-F1
#
_cell.length_a   1.000
_cell.length_b   1.000
_cell.length_c   1.000
_cell.angle_alpha   90.00
_cell.angle_beta   90.00
_cell.angle_gamma   90.00
#
_symmetry.space_group_name_H-M   'P 1'
#
loop_
_entity.id
_entity.type
_entity.pdbx_description
1 polymer ?
#
loop_
_entity_poly.entity_id
_entity_poly.type
_entity_poly.pdbx_seq_one_letter_code
_entity_poly.pdbx_strand_id
1 'polypeptide(L)'
;MAITVNFDIPMPNEPYVDDFSDGNTHAAVYKGDRFIKVERRISDGMLGAIVDEAATEAELTDVVNPREGWTHHVMDAETNPLQVSYLNGMYTTGEVADYTEDLGTTDENGDAETWTYYYNDDTGCIGQIYLHGTLKYVDGAYVGPDFRAHAVSRESFLETVPNQSAMIQAEIDSGKYTAEKVTELNAYKTWLENVPTKYADVKHWKIPFPPYPEVE
;
A
#
# COMPACT_ATOMS: atom_id res chain seq x y z
N MET A 1 30.48 4.63 2.53
CA MET A 1 30.26 5.14 3.90
C MET A 1 28.86 5.69 3.86
N ALA A 2 27.97 5.13 4.68
CA ALA A 2 26.59 5.55 4.70
C ALA A 2 26.49 7.02 5.12
N ILE A 3 25.67 7.78 4.39
CA ILE A 3 25.34 9.16 4.74
C ILE A 3 24.04 9.19 5.52
N THR A 4 23.77 10.33 6.15
CA THR A 4 22.50 10.58 6.83
C THR A 4 21.90 11.86 6.25
N VAL A 5 20.69 11.74 5.70
CA VAL A 5 20.01 12.86 5.05
C VAL A 5 18.56 12.86 5.52
N ASN A 6 18.13 13.97 6.12
CA ASN A 6 16.73 14.15 6.50
C ASN A 6 15.91 14.50 5.26
N PHE A 7 14.71 13.93 5.18
CA PHE A 7 13.76 14.23 4.12
C PHE A 7 12.34 14.01 4.62
N ASP A 8 11.38 14.50 3.87
CA ASP A 8 9.96 14.35 4.19
C ASP A 8 9.29 13.43 3.16
N ILE A 9 8.48 12.50 3.65
CA ILE A 9 7.61 11.63 2.85
C ILE A 9 6.26 12.34 2.73
N PRO A 10 5.77 12.67 1.52
CA PRO A 10 4.40 13.13 1.36
C PRO A 10 3.42 12.05 1.81
N MET A 11 2.45 12.41 2.65
CA MET A 11 1.44 11.51 3.20
C MET A 11 0.08 11.84 2.57
N PRO A 12 -0.67 10.83 2.10
CA PRO A 12 -2.02 11.07 1.62
C PRO A 12 -2.94 11.44 2.79
N ASN A 13 -4.00 12.18 2.51
CA ASN A 13 -5.05 12.52 3.47
C ASN A 13 -5.76 11.26 3.99
N GLU A 14 -5.77 10.19 3.19
CA GLU A 14 -6.34 8.89 3.51
C GLU A 14 -5.57 7.75 2.79
N PRO A 15 -5.40 6.57 3.40
CA PRO A 15 -4.87 5.39 2.72
C PRO A 15 -5.68 4.97 1.49
N TYR A 16 -4.98 4.66 0.40
CA TYR A 16 -5.56 4.26 -0.89
C TYR A 16 -6.38 5.33 -1.63
N VAL A 17 -6.29 6.60 -1.22
CA VAL A 17 -6.81 7.74 -1.98
C VAL A 17 -5.67 8.64 -2.41
N ASP A 18 -5.60 8.92 -3.71
CA ASP A 18 -4.62 9.85 -4.28
C ASP A 18 -5.04 11.31 -4.02
N ASP A 19 -4.99 11.71 -2.76
CA ASP A 19 -5.27 13.06 -2.29
C ASP A 19 -4.21 13.49 -1.28
N PHE A 20 -3.40 14.47 -1.68
CA PHE A 20 -2.34 15.07 -0.87
C PHE A 20 -2.61 16.57 -0.64
N SER A 21 -3.86 17.00 -0.81
CA SER A 21 -4.22 18.43 -0.83
C SER A 21 -3.97 19.16 0.49
N ASP A 22 -3.90 18.44 1.62
CA ASP A 22 -3.60 19.05 2.93
C ASP A 22 -2.09 19.29 3.13
N GLY A 23 -1.24 18.76 2.24
CA GLY A 23 0.21 18.91 2.32
C GLY A 23 0.86 18.19 3.51
N ASN A 24 0.20 17.16 4.03
CA ASN A 24 0.74 16.34 5.12
C ASN A 24 2.03 15.64 4.71
N THR A 25 3.00 15.62 5.62
CA THR A 25 4.29 14.96 5.42
C THR A 25 4.72 14.24 6.68
N HIS A 26 5.54 13.20 6.51
CA HIS A 26 6.17 12.46 7.59
C HIS A 26 7.69 12.54 7.48
N ALA A 27 8.35 12.94 8.57
CA ALA A 27 9.81 13.07 8.58
C ALA A 27 10.50 11.71 8.52
N ALA A 28 11.55 11.62 7.71
CA ALA A 28 12.33 10.42 7.52
C ALA A 28 13.83 10.74 7.42
N VAL A 29 14.65 9.70 7.57
CA VAL A 29 16.11 9.81 7.56
C VAL A 29 16.68 8.72 6.67
N TYR A 30 17.30 9.10 5.56
CA TYR A 30 18.07 8.19 4.71
C TYR A 30 19.34 7.74 5.44
N LYS A 31 19.70 6.46 5.32
CA LYS A 31 20.83 5.83 6.02
C LYS A 31 21.62 4.85 5.13
N GLY A 32 21.73 5.13 3.84
CA GLY A 32 22.47 4.30 2.87
C GLY A 32 23.69 5.00 2.29
N ASP A 33 24.32 4.37 1.29
CA ASP A 33 25.41 4.97 0.54
C ASP A 33 24.93 6.18 -0.27
N ARG A 34 25.85 7.13 -0.55
CA ARG A 34 25.48 8.40 -1.17
C ARG A 34 25.03 8.22 -2.62
N PHE A 35 25.78 7.44 -3.39
CA PHE A 35 25.52 7.28 -4.81
C PHE A 35 24.97 5.90 -5.09
N ILE A 36 23.88 5.85 -5.86
CA ILE A 36 23.34 4.60 -6.38
C ILE A 36 23.34 4.63 -7.92
N LYS A 37 23.66 3.51 -8.53
CA LYS A 37 23.55 3.30 -9.98
C LYS A 37 22.37 2.39 -10.24
N VAL A 38 21.46 2.81 -11.11
CA VAL A 38 20.24 2.07 -11.44
C VAL A 38 20.10 1.92 -12.95
N GLU A 39 19.35 0.92 -13.37
CA GLU A 39 18.90 0.87 -14.76
C GLU A 39 17.83 1.94 -15.02
N ARG A 40 17.84 2.56 -16.21
CA ARG A 40 16.82 3.48 -16.71
C ARG A 40 16.34 3.06 -18.09
N ARG A 41 15.03 2.90 -18.26
CA ARG A 41 14.43 2.52 -19.54
C ARG A 41 14.45 3.68 -20.52
N ILE A 42 14.93 3.47 -21.74
CA ILE A 42 15.07 4.53 -22.75
C ILE A 42 13.71 5.08 -23.20
N SER A 43 12.70 4.22 -23.31
CA SER A 43 11.40 4.59 -23.89
C SER A 43 10.60 5.59 -23.07
N ASP A 44 10.73 5.56 -21.74
CA ASP A 44 9.88 6.35 -20.84
C ASP A 44 10.56 6.76 -19.52
N GLY A 45 11.85 6.48 -19.36
CA GLY A 45 12.63 6.87 -18.21
C GLY A 45 12.41 6.05 -16.94
N MET A 46 11.65 4.95 -16.97
CA MET A 46 11.41 4.10 -15.79
C MET A 46 12.72 3.64 -15.15
N LEU A 47 12.85 3.82 -13.83
CA LEU A 47 13.99 3.36 -13.06
C LEU A 47 13.75 1.93 -12.59
N GLY A 48 14.76 1.08 -12.77
CA GLY A 48 14.70 -0.36 -12.57
C GLY A 48 15.59 -0.83 -11.42
N ALA A 49 16.27 -1.95 -11.64
CA ALA A 49 17.12 -2.56 -10.64
C ALA A 49 18.31 -1.67 -10.26
N ILE A 50 18.72 -1.76 -8.99
CA ILE A 50 19.98 -1.21 -8.51
C ILE A 50 21.11 -2.11 -9.02
N VAL A 51 22.09 -1.49 -9.66
CA VAL A 51 23.26 -2.14 -10.26
C VAL A 51 24.45 -2.08 -9.31
N ASP A 52 24.64 -0.94 -8.63
CA ASP A 52 25.75 -0.71 -7.71
C ASP A 52 25.40 0.44 -6.74
N GLU A 53 26.05 0.46 -5.56
CA GLU A 53 25.90 1.49 -4.53
C GLU A 53 27.27 1.81 -3.93
N ALA A 54 27.59 3.10 -3.75
CA ALA A 54 28.92 3.51 -3.28
C ALA A 54 28.95 4.85 -2.54
N ALA A 55 30.04 5.07 -1.79
CA ALA A 55 30.26 6.31 -1.04
C ALA A 55 30.53 7.51 -1.94
N THR A 56 31.23 7.28 -3.05
CA THR A 56 31.59 8.28 -4.06
C THR A 56 31.20 7.82 -5.45
N GLU A 57 30.87 8.75 -6.35
CA GLU A 57 30.49 8.42 -7.72
C GLU A 57 31.58 7.65 -8.48
N ALA A 58 32.86 7.95 -8.19
CA ALA A 58 34.01 7.30 -8.83
C ALA A 58 34.19 5.83 -8.42
N GLU A 59 33.61 5.40 -7.31
CA GLU A 59 33.61 4.01 -6.86
C GLU A 59 32.53 3.17 -7.53
N LEU A 60 31.55 3.80 -8.20
CA LEU A 60 30.52 3.06 -8.93
C LEU A 60 31.13 2.35 -10.13
N THR A 61 30.88 1.05 -10.22
CA THR A 61 31.36 0.19 -11.28
C THR A 61 30.23 -0.24 -12.21
N ASP A 62 30.54 -0.55 -13.46
CA ASP A 62 29.59 -1.20 -14.36
C ASP A 62 29.70 -2.71 -14.16
N VAL A 63 29.20 -3.19 -13.01
CA VAL A 63 29.23 -4.62 -12.65
C VAL A 63 28.44 -5.44 -13.68
N VAL A 64 27.44 -4.82 -14.31
CA VAL A 64 26.52 -5.43 -15.28
C VAL A 64 26.28 -4.45 -16.42
N ASN A 65 26.23 -4.93 -17.67
CA ASN A 65 25.79 -4.10 -18.80
C ASN A 65 24.28 -3.87 -18.73
N PRO A 66 23.76 -2.69 -19.13
CA PRO A 66 22.33 -2.49 -19.17
C PRO A 66 21.68 -3.44 -20.18
N ARG A 67 20.51 -3.97 -19.84
CA ARG A 67 19.71 -4.77 -20.78
C ARG A 67 19.28 -3.96 -22.01
N GLU A 68 18.92 -4.66 -23.09
CA GLU A 68 18.45 -4.00 -24.32
C GLU A 68 17.28 -3.04 -24.05
N GLY A 69 17.38 -1.80 -24.54
CA GLY A 69 16.39 -0.75 -24.31
C GLY A 69 16.57 0.03 -23.00
N TRP A 70 17.67 -0.19 -22.28
CA TRP A 70 17.98 0.47 -21.01
C TRP A 70 19.38 1.11 -21.04
N THR A 71 19.59 2.07 -20.15
CA THR A 71 20.90 2.68 -19.84
C THR A 71 21.13 2.66 -18.35
N HIS A 72 22.33 3.02 -17.88
CA HIS A 72 22.54 3.33 -16.47
C HIS A 72 22.15 4.79 -16.17
N HIS A 73 21.72 5.03 -14.94
CA HIS A 73 21.47 6.35 -14.35
C HIS A 73 22.05 6.37 -12.95
N VAL A 74 22.79 7.42 -12.62
CA VAL A 74 23.37 7.61 -11.28
C VAL A 74 22.51 8.60 -10.51
N MET A 75 22.23 8.30 -9.25
CA MET A 75 21.46 9.14 -8.34
C MET A 75 22.31 9.50 -7.12
N ASP A 76 22.17 10.72 -6.65
CA ASP A 76 22.81 11.20 -5.42
C ASP A 76 21.76 11.36 -4.32
N ALA A 77 21.86 10.55 -3.27
CA ALA A 77 20.96 10.54 -2.12
C ALA A 77 21.07 11.81 -1.26
N GLU A 78 22.16 12.58 -1.37
CA GLU A 78 22.29 13.90 -0.71
C GLU A 78 21.28 14.91 -1.29
N THR A 79 20.91 14.76 -2.57
CA THR A 79 19.99 15.67 -3.26
C THR A 79 18.62 15.06 -3.52
N ASN A 80 18.52 13.73 -3.61
CA ASN A 80 17.27 13.01 -3.91
C ASN A 80 17.01 11.86 -2.90
N PRO A 81 17.03 12.13 -1.58
CA PRO A 81 16.93 11.10 -0.56
C PRO A 81 15.63 10.30 -0.64
N LEU A 82 14.49 10.92 -0.98
CA LEU A 82 13.20 10.23 -1.11
C LEU A 82 13.23 9.20 -2.24
N GLN A 83 13.69 9.59 -3.43
CA GLN A 83 13.73 8.71 -4.60
C GLN A 83 14.72 7.56 -4.41
N VAL A 84 15.87 7.81 -3.79
CA VAL A 84 16.84 6.77 -3.45
C VAL A 84 16.25 5.81 -2.40
N SER A 85 15.66 6.34 -1.33
CA SER A 85 14.99 5.56 -0.28
C SER A 85 13.86 4.68 -0.82
N TYR A 86 13.11 5.18 -1.81
CA TYR A 86 12.08 4.42 -2.51
C TYR A 86 12.65 3.19 -3.25
N LEU A 87 13.86 3.29 -3.80
CA LEU A 87 14.49 2.21 -4.58
C LEU A 87 15.19 1.18 -3.69
N ASN A 88 15.98 1.60 -2.71
CA ASN A 88 16.81 0.70 -1.90
C ASN A 88 16.23 0.39 -0.50
N GLY A 89 15.22 1.13 -0.05
CA GLY A 89 14.63 0.95 1.28
C GLY A 89 15.51 1.42 2.44
N MET A 90 16.62 2.10 2.17
CA MET A 90 17.63 2.47 3.19
C MET A 90 17.27 3.78 3.91
N TYR A 91 16.16 3.78 4.63
CA TYR A 91 15.70 4.94 5.42
C TYR A 91 15.10 4.50 6.75
N THR A 92 14.80 5.45 7.61
CA THR A 92 13.91 5.24 8.74
C THR A 92 12.89 6.36 8.89
N THR A 93 11.70 6.06 9.41
CA THR A 93 10.62 7.00 9.70
C THR A 93 10.37 7.21 11.19
N GLY A 94 10.87 6.32 12.05
CA GLY A 94 10.38 6.21 13.43
C GLY A 94 8.89 5.85 13.45
N GLU A 95 8.20 6.28 14.50
CA GLU A 95 6.75 6.08 14.67
C GLU A 95 5.96 6.93 13.66
N VAL A 96 5.06 6.29 12.92
CA VAL A 96 4.15 6.95 11.97
C VAL A 96 2.74 6.90 12.56
N ALA A 97 2.06 8.04 12.61
CA ALA A 97 0.71 8.07 13.17
C ALA A 97 -0.25 7.22 12.34
N ASP A 98 -1.03 6.38 13.02
CA ASP A 98 -2.12 5.63 12.40
C ASP A 98 -3.22 6.58 11.90
N TYR A 99 -3.86 6.18 10.80
CA TYR A 99 -5.06 6.86 10.32
C TYR A 99 -6.29 6.15 10.90
N THR A 100 -7.12 6.88 11.64
CA THR A 100 -8.39 6.38 12.18
C THR A 100 -9.55 7.24 11.70
N GLU A 101 -10.65 6.61 11.35
CA GLU A 101 -11.88 7.30 10.97
C GLU A 101 -13.14 6.62 11.52
N ASP A 102 -14.18 7.44 11.71
CA ASP A 102 -15.55 7.00 11.96
C ASP A 102 -16.22 6.65 10.62
N LEU A 103 -16.83 5.47 10.54
CA LEU A 103 -17.47 4.98 9.31
C LEU A 103 -18.89 5.50 9.10
N GLY A 104 -19.47 6.21 10.07
CA GLY A 104 -20.86 6.67 10.04
C GLY A 104 -21.89 5.56 10.18
N THR A 105 -21.46 4.36 10.58
CA THR A 105 -22.30 3.18 10.79
C THR A 105 -22.19 2.69 12.24
N THR A 106 -23.11 1.82 12.65
CA THR A 106 -23.12 1.23 14.00
C THR A 106 -23.10 -0.29 13.93
N ASP A 107 -22.47 -0.92 14.91
CA ASP A 107 -22.45 -2.38 15.06
C ASP A 107 -23.81 -2.92 15.57
N GLU A 108 -23.87 -4.22 15.88
CA GLU A 108 -25.09 -4.87 16.38
C GLU A 108 -25.52 -4.38 17.78
N ASN A 109 -24.61 -3.75 18.54
CA ASN A 109 -24.86 -3.19 19.86
C ASN A 109 -25.26 -1.70 19.80
N GLY A 110 -25.16 -1.08 18.62
CA GLY A 110 -25.40 0.35 18.41
C GLY A 110 -24.17 1.23 18.65
N ASP A 111 -22.98 0.63 18.80
CA ASP A 111 -21.72 1.34 18.97
C ASP A 111 -21.19 1.80 17.60
N ALA A 112 -20.56 2.98 17.56
CA ALA A 112 -19.99 3.53 16.32
C ALA A 112 -18.86 2.64 15.79
N GLU A 113 -18.93 2.30 14.51
CA GLU A 113 -17.87 1.53 13.84
C GLU A 113 -16.75 2.45 13.38
N THR A 114 -15.52 2.12 13.76
CA THR A 114 -14.31 2.84 13.34
C THR A 114 -13.39 1.93 12.56
N TRP A 115 -12.65 2.51 11.60
CA TRP A 115 -11.58 1.80 10.90
C TRP A 115 -10.24 2.46 11.17
N THR A 116 -9.20 1.64 11.33
CA THR A 116 -7.83 2.11 11.55
C THR A 116 -6.89 1.47 10.54
N TYR A 117 -6.08 2.31 9.89
CA TYR A 117 -4.98 1.92 9.04
C TYR A 117 -3.66 2.13 9.74
N TYR A 118 -2.88 1.05 9.81
CA TYR A 118 -1.57 1.06 10.43
C TYR A 118 -0.51 1.32 9.38
N TYR A 119 0.17 2.46 9.48
CA TYR A 119 1.39 2.69 8.73
C TYR A 119 2.53 1.90 9.37
N ASN A 120 3.48 1.46 8.55
CA ASN A 120 4.65 0.75 9.03
C ASN A 120 5.61 1.76 9.69
N ASP A 121 5.79 1.58 11.00
CA ASP A 121 6.85 2.21 11.75
C ASP A 121 8.23 1.78 11.27
N ASP A 122 9.21 2.61 11.60
CA ASP A 122 10.64 2.47 11.32
C ASP A 122 10.98 2.40 9.83
N THR A 123 10.46 1.47 9.04
CA THR A 123 10.73 1.27 7.62
C THR A 123 9.50 0.75 6.88
N GLY A 124 9.34 1.13 5.61
CA GLY A 124 8.31 0.56 4.73
C GLY A 124 7.12 1.47 4.43
N CYS A 125 7.01 2.61 5.12
CA CYS A 125 5.96 3.62 4.88
C CYS A 125 5.86 4.05 3.41
N ILE A 126 6.99 4.34 2.75
CA ILE A 126 7.02 4.71 1.31
C ILE A 126 6.37 3.61 0.45
N GLY A 127 6.62 2.34 0.78
CA GLY A 127 6.08 1.20 0.06
C GLY A 127 4.58 0.99 0.27
N GLN A 128 3.98 1.54 1.33
CA GLN A 128 2.53 1.54 1.54
C GLN A 128 1.83 2.64 0.73
N ILE A 129 2.52 3.77 0.47
CA ILE A 129 1.96 4.92 -0.24
C ILE A 129 2.10 4.79 -1.75
N TYR A 130 3.24 4.27 -2.22
CA TYR A 130 3.59 4.26 -3.66
C TYR A 130 3.70 2.86 -4.25
N LEU A 131 3.40 2.74 -5.54
CA LEU A 131 3.49 1.49 -6.30
C LEU A 131 4.94 1.24 -6.72
N HIS A 132 5.48 0.08 -6.37
CA HIS A 132 6.84 -0.30 -6.72
C HIS A 132 7.08 -0.31 -8.24
N GLY A 133 8.29 0.04 -8.67
CA GLY A 133 8.68 0.01 -10.09
C GLY A 133 8.09 1.11 -10.98
N THR A 134 7.55 2.20 -10.43
CA THR A 134 6.90 3.27 -11.21
C THR A 134 7.64 4.61 -11.24
N LEU A 135 8.69 4.77 -10.43
CA LEU A 135 9.55 5.96 -10.43
C LEU A 135 10.24 6.12 -11.80
N LYS A 136 10.24 7.35 -12.35
CA LYS A 136 10.87 7.65 -13.65
C LYS A 136 11.84 8.81 -13.55
N TYR A 137 12.77 8.88 -14.50
CA TYR A 137 13.62 10.04 -14.77
C TYR A 137 13.48 10.48 -16.24
N VAL A 138 12.81 11.61 -16.45
CA VAL A 138 12.43 12.14 -17.76
C VAL A 138 12.85 13.60 -17.84
N ASP A 139 13.48 13.99 -18.95
CA ASP A 139 13.88 15.38 -19.23
C ASP A 139 14.66 16.09 -18.10
N GLY A 140 15.51 15.34 -17.40
CA GLY A 140 16.35 15.87 -16.33
C GLY A 140 15.67 15.98 -14.96
N ALA A 141 14.46 15.44 -14.81
CA ALA A 141 13.70 15.47 -13.57
C ALA A 141 13.18 14.07 -13.17
N TYR A 142 13.08 13.85 -11.86
CA TYR A 142 12.36 12.70 -11.32
C TYR A 142 10.87 12.95 -11.43
N VAL A 143 10.17 11.99 -12.01
CA VAL A 143 8.70 11.91 -11.96
C VAL A 143 8.39 10.86 -10.91
N GLY A 144 7.72 11.30 -9.84
CA GLY A 144 7.44 10.49 -8.66
C GLY A 144 6.75 9.17 -8.99
N PRO A 145 6.90 8.16 -8.14
CA PRO A 145 6.23 6.89 -8.33
C PRO A 145 4.71 7.08 -8.29
N ASP A 146 4.00 6.24 -9.03
CA ASP A 146 2.54 6.22 -9.04
C ASP A 146 2.02 5.89 -7.64
N PHE A 147 0.90 6.49 -7.25
CA PHE A 147 0.23 6.21 -5.99
C PHE A 147 -0.29 4.76 -5.92
N ARG A 148 -0.18 4.12 -4.75
CA ARG A 148 -0.72 2.78 -4.52
C ARG A 148 -2.22 2.87 -4.18
N ALA A 149 -3.07 2.70 -5.19
CA ALA A 149 -4.50 2.48 -4.98
C ALA A 149 -4.78 1.09 -4.39
N HIS A 150 -5.99 0.92 -3.82
CA HIS A 150 -6.44 -0.38 -3.32
C HIS A 150 -6.55 -1.40 -4.48
N ALA A 151 -6.07 -2.62 -4.27
CA ALA A 151 -5.95 -3.62 -5.35
C ALA A 151 -7.30 -4.16 -5.87
N VAL A 152 -8.33 -4.13 -5.03
CA VAL A 152 -9.69 -4.58 -5.37
C VAL A 152 -10.56 -3.34 -5.57
N SER A 153 -11.37 -3.33 -6.63
CA SER A 153 -12.39 -2.29 -6.86
C SER A 153 -13.64 -2.56 -6.03
N ARG A 154 -14.43 -1.51 -5.75
CA ARG A 154 -15.72 -1.66 -5.06
C ARG A 154 -16.66 -2.60 -5.81
N GLU A 155 -16.71 -2.47 -7.13
CA GLU A 155 -17.54 -3.32 -7.99
C GLU A 155 -17.15 -4.79 -7.85
N SER A 156 -15.87 -5.12 -8.01
CA SER A 156 -15.38 -6.49 -7.86
C SER A 156 -15.63 -7.03 -6.45
N PHE A 157 -15.47 -6.20 -5.41
CA PHE A 157 -15.83 -6.58 -4.06
C PHE A 157 -17.32 -6.95 -3.93
N LEU A 158 -18.23 -6.10 -4.42
CA LEU A 158 -19.67 -6.31 -4.33
C LEU A 158 -20.14 -7.52 -5.16
N GLU A 159 -19.44 -7.86 -6.25
CA GLU A 159 -19.69 -9.09 -7.01
C GLU A 159 -19.40 -10.36 -6.19
N THR A 160 -18.50 -10.30 -5.20
CA THR A 160 -18.20 -11.48 -4.36
C THR A 160 -19.26 -11.75 -3.29
N VAL A 161 -19.97 -10.72 -2.84
CA VAL A 161 -20.99 -10.82 -1.77
C VAL A 161 -22.06 -11.88 -2.07
N PRO A 162 -22.75 -11.87 -3.24
CA PRO A 162 -23.76 -12.90 -3.54
C PRO A 162 -23.16 -14.31 -3.63
N ASN A 163 -21.91 -14.44 -4.12
CA ASN A 163 -21.23 -15.74 -4.21
C ASN A 163 -20.96 -16.31 -2.82
N GLN A 164 -20.45 -15.49 -1.88
CA GLN A 164 -20.23 -15.92 -0.50
C GLN A 164 -21.56 -16.26 0.20
N SER A 165 -22.60 -15.44 0.00
CA SER A 165 -23.93 -15.71 0.56
C SER A 165 -24.49 -17.06 0.07
N ALA A 166 -24.33 -17.37 -1.22
CA ALA A 166 -24.74 -18.65 -1.80
C ALA A 166 -23.94 -19.84 -1.25
N MET A 167 -22.62 -19.68 -1.02
CA MET A 167 -21.80 -20.71 -0.39
C MET A 167 -22.26 -21.01 1.05
N ILE A 168 -22.51 -19.96 1.84
CA ILE A 168 -23.03 -20.13 3.21
C ILE A 168 -24.41 -20.78 3.20
N GLN A 169 -25.27 -20.45 2.23
CA GLN A 169 -26.57 -21.11 2.08
C GLN A 169 -26.41 -22.60 1.76
N ALA A 170 -25.49 -22.97 0.87
CA ALA A 170 -25.23 -24.38 0.55
C ALA A 170 -24.70 -25.16 1.78
N GLU A 171 -23.87 -24.52 2.60
CA GLU A 171 -23.39 -25.07 3.87
C GLU A 171 -24.55 -25.32 4.85
N ILE A 172 -25.49 -24.37 4.99
CA ILE A 172 -26.72 -24.56 5.77
C ILE A 172 -27.56 -25.73 5.21
N ASP A 173 -27.77 -25.75 3.89
CA ASP A 173 -28.62 -26.74 3.20
C ASP A 173 -28.03 -28.15 3.24
N SER A 174 -26.73 -28.30 3.49
CA SER A 174 -26.07 -29.59 3.66
C SER A 174 -26.62 -30.40 4.84
N GLY A 175 -27.22 -29.72 5.83
CA GLY A 175 -27.79 -30.34 7.03
C GLY A 175 -26.77 -30.99 7.97
N LYS A 176 -25.46 -30.77 7.74
CA LYS A 176 -24.38 -31.38 8.55
C LYS A 176 -24.09 -30.64 9.87
N TYR A 177 -24.67 -29.45 10.04
CA TYR A 177 -24.41 -28.55 11.17
C TYR A 177 -25.50 -28.62 12.25
N THR A 178 -25.11 -28.26 13.48
CA THR A 178 -26.05 -28.09 14.60
C THR A 178 -26.94 -26.87 14.39
N ALA A 179 -28.07 -26.79 15.10
CA ALA A 179 -28.97 -25.62 15.04
C ALA A 179 -28.27 -24.31 15.46
N GLU A 180 -27.36 -24.38 16.43
CA GLU A 180 -26.54 -23.25 16.88
C GLU A 180 -25.63 -22.76 15.74
N LYS A 181 -24.94 -23.69 15.05
CA LYS A 181 -24.08 -23.33 13.93
C LYS A 181 -24.87 -22.80 12.73
N VAL A 182 -26.05 -23.35 12.45
CA VAL A 182 -26.96 -22.80 11.43
C VAL A 182 -27.39 -21.37 11.78
N THR A 183 -27.55 -21.04 13.07
CA THR A 183 -27.88 -19.67 13.51
C THR A 183 -26.72 -18.71 13.23
N GLU A 184 -25.48 -19.12 13.54
CA GLU A 184 -24.26 -18.36 13.23
C GLU A 184 -24.11 -18.12 11.71
N LEU A 185 -24.29 -19.16 10.88
CA LEU A 185 -24.22 -19.06 9.42
C LEU A 185 -25.29 -18.11 8.87
N ASN A 186 -26.53 -18.17 9.40
CA ASN A 186 -27.59 -17.25 9.00
C ASN A 186 -27.30 -15.79 9.39
N ALA A 187 -26.67 -15.57 10.55
CA ALA A 187 -26.25 -14.23 10.96
C ALA A 187 -25.19 -13.65 10.01
N TYR A 188 -24.15 -14.41 9.69
CA TYR A 188 -23.12 -13.99 8.73
C TYR A 188 -23.71 -13.77 7.32
N LYS A 189 -24.62 -14.63 6.86
CA LYS A 189 -25.34 -14.45 5.59
C LYS A 189 -26.17 -13.17 5.58
N THR A 190 -26.90 -12.88 6.65
CA THR A 190 -27.68 -11.64 6.80
C THR A 190 -26.77 -10.41 6.77
N TRP A 191 -25.61 -10.49 7.43
CA TRP A 191 -24.60 -9.43 7.37
C TRP A 191 -24.13 -9.19 5.93
N LEU A 192 -23.74 -10.24 5.20
CA LEU A 192 -23.33 -10.15 3.80
C LEU A 192 -24.40 -9.47 2.93
N GLU A 193 -25.67 -9.88 3.07
CA GLU A 193 -26.79 -9.32 2.30
C GLU A 193 -27.04 -7.84 2.61
N ASN A 194 -26.70 -7.37 3.82
CA ASN A 194 -26.82 -5.98 4.23
C ASN A 194 -25.61 -5.11 3.87
N VAL A 195 -24.46 -5.68 3.49
CA VAL A 195 -23.25 -4.92 3.17
C VAL A 195 -23.50 -3.80 2.14
N PRO A 196 -24.18 -4.04 1.00
CA PRO A 196 -24.36 -3.01 -0.02
C PRO A 196 -25.20 -1.81 0.42
N THR A 197 -26.06 -1.99 1.43
CA THR A 197 -26.97 -0.95 1.93
C THR A 197 -26.42 -0.26 3.18
N LYS A 198 -25.93 -1.02 4.17
CA LYS A 198 -25.33 -0.47 5.40
C LYS A 198 -24.08 0.36 5.08
N TYR A 199 -23.23 -0.14 4.19
CA TYR A 199 -21.94 0.45 3.85
C TYR A 199 -21.95 1.10 2.45
N ALA A 200 -23.08 1.69 2.05
CA ALA A 200 -23.25 2.31 0.73
C ALA A 200 -22.22 3.44 0.49
N ASP A 201 -21.95 4.23 1.52
CA ASP A 201 -21.03 5.38 1.47
C ASP A 201 -19.64 5.08 2.08
N VAL A 202 -19.42 3.85 2.56
CA VAL A 202 -18.14 3.41 3.14
C VAL A 202 -17.31 2.70 2.08
N LYS A 203 -16.02 3.05 1.95
CA LYS A 203 -15.11 2.39 0.99
C LYS A 203 -14.88 0.95 1.42
N HIS A 204 -14.87 0.02 0.47
CA HIS A 204 -15.00 -1.41 0.76
C HIS A 204 -13.84 -2.00 1.58
N TRP A 205 -12.64 -1.43 1.50
CA TRP A 205 -11.49 -1.86 2.31
C TRP A 205 -11.57 -1.44 3.79
N LYS A 206 -12.55 -0.58 4.12
CA LYS A 206 -12.80 -0.08 5.48
C LYS A 206 -13.90 -0.84 6.21
N ILE A 207 -14.67 -1.65 5.47
CA ILE A 207 -15.82 -2.38 6.02
C ILE A 207 -15.33 -3.37 7.07
N PRO A 208 -15.85 -3.34 8.31
CA PRO A 208 -15.46 -4.29 9.34
C PRO A 208 -16.14 -5.64 9.08
N PHE A 209 -15.34 -6.65 8.71
CA PHE A 209 -15.85 -8.01 8.49
C PHE A 209 -16.00 -8.72 9.84
N PRO A 210 -17.18 -9.28 10.14
CA PRO A 210 -17.29 -10.23 11.23
C PRO A 210 -16.42 -11.47 10.91
N PRO A 211 -16.00 -12.23 11.93
CA PRO A 211 -15.24 -13.46 11.72
C PRO A 211 -15.96 -14.37 10.72
N TYR A 212 -15.23 -14.85 9.71
CA TYR A 212 -15.79 -15.81 8.77
C TYR A 212 -16.15 -17.10 9.54
N PRO A 213 -17.38 -17.61 9.40
CA PRO A 213 -17.80 -18.79 10.15
C PRO A 213 -17.02 -20.02 9.69
N GLU A 214 -16.54 -20.84 10.63
CA GLU A 214 -15.86 -22.09 10.28
C GLU A 214 -16.82 -23.06 9.56
N VAL A 215 -16.46 -23.50 8.35
CA VAL A 215 -17.23 -24.45 7.54
C VAL A 215 -16.32 -25.61 7.13
N GLU A 216 -16.84 -26.83 7.09
CA GLU A 216 -16.11 -28.07 6.78
C GLU A 216 -16.19 -28.50 5.31
#